data_AF-A0A7J7GM28-F1
#
_entry.id   AF-A0A7J7GM28-F1
#
_cell.length_a   1.000
_cell.length_b   1.000
_cell.length_c   1.000
_cell.angle_alpha   90.00
_cell.angle_beta   90.00
_cell.angle_gamma   90.00
#
_symmetry.space_group_name_H-M   'P 1'
#
loop_
_entity.id
_entity.type
_entity.pdbx_description
1 polymer ?
#
loop_
_entity_poly.entity_id
_entity_poly.type
_entity_poly.pdbx_seq_one_letter_code
_entity_poly.pdbx_strand_id
1 'polypeptide(L)'
;MEVCVALGLLISELSEEPWKGNVITFSANPQLHKVEGNSLLEKTKFVREIEWGGNTDFQRVFDRILEVAVAGNLNEDQMIKKVFVFSDMEFDQASGHSRFGNGYGFGYGYNGYGNFNSHNDTRPKGWETDYEVIQRKFSEKGYKKVLEIVFWNLRNSLATPVTAKQSGVALVSGYSKNMVTVFLKEDGLVNPETVMEHAIAGEEYQKLVVYD
;
A
#
# COMPACT_ATOMS: atom_id res chain seq x y z
N MET A 1 -10.10 4.68 -12.43
CA MET A 1 -9.41 3.71 -13.32
C MET A 1 -8.16 4.23 -14.04
N GLU A 2 -8.21 5.19 -14.98
CA GLU A 2 -7.01 5.57 -15.81
C GLU A 2 -5.79 6.02 -14.99
N VAL A 3 -6.02 6.79 -13.91
CA VAL A 3 -4.95 7.23 -13.00
C VAL A 3 -4.29 6.04 -12.27
N CYS A 4 -5.07 5.03 -11.87
CA CYS A 4 -4.55 3.82 -11.22
C CYS A 4 -3.63 3.05 -12.18
N VAL A 5 -4.04 2.89 -13.45
CA VAL A 5 -3.24 2.21 -14.47
C VAL A 5 -1.94 2.96 -14.73
N ALA A 6 -2.01 4.28 -14.90
CA ALA A 6 -0.84 5.12 -15.15
C ALA A 6 0.16 5.09 -13.99
N LEU A 7 -0.31 5.21 -12.74
CA LEU A 7 0.55 5.14 -11.56
C LEU A 7 1.10 3.73 -11.34
N GLY A 8 0.28 2.68 -11.51
CA GLY A 8 0.72 1.29 -11.41
C GLY A 8 1.83 0.96 -12.41
N LEU A 9 1.68 1.41 -13.66
CA LEU A 9 2.72 1.27 -14.69
C LEU A 9 3.98 2.08 -14.37
N LEU A 10 3.83 3.32 -13.92
CA LEU A 10 4.98 4.16 -13.58
C LEU A 10 5.80 3.53 -12.45
N ILE A 11 5.14 3.13 -11.37
CA ILE A 11 5.80 2.54 -10.21
C ILE A 11 6.43 1.19 -10.56
N SER A 12 5.76 0.36 -11.35
CA SER A 12 6.35 -0.92 -11.77
C SER A 12 7.63 -0.69 -12.58
N GLU A 13 7.65 0.26 -13.51
CA GLU A 13 8.84 0.58 -14.32
C GLU A 13 9.99 1.21 -13.53
N LEU A 14 9.66 2.01 -12.51
CA LEU A 14 10.65 2.61 -11.60
C LEU A 14 11.18 1.63 -10.56
N SER A 15 10.53 0.49 -10.35
CA SER A 15 10.98 -0.52 -9.40
C SER A 15 12.27 -1.19 -9.89
N GLU A 16 13.10 -1.63 -8.94
CA GLU A 16 14.36 -2.32 -9.23
C GLU A 16 14.13 -3.80 -9.53
N GLU A 17 15.08 -4.44 -10.22
CA GLU A 17 15.06 -5.90 -10.41
C GLU A 17 15.17 -6.62 -9.06
N PRO A 18 14.42 -7.72 -8.83
CA PRO A 18 13.61 -8.48 -9.79
C PRO A 18 12.15 -8.00 -9.94
N TRP A 19 11.76 -6.94 -9.23
CA TRP A 19 10.37 -6.48 -9.11
C TRP A 19 9.93 -5.57 -10.26
N LYS A 20 10.90 -4.94 -10.93
CA LYS A 20 10.69 -4.09 -12.09
C LYS A 20 9.64 -4.64 -13.04
N GLY A 21 8.71 -3.80 -13.46
CA GLY A 21 7.68 -4.12 -14.45
C GLY A 21 6.66 -5.17 -13.97
N ASN A 22 6.63 -5.55 -12.70
CA ASN A 22 5.59 -6.45 -12.19
C ASN A 22 4.42 -5.67 -11.57
N VAL A 23 3.22 -6.21 -11.70
CA VAL A 23 1.99 -5.75 -11.05
C VAL A 23 1.28 -6.93 -10.40
N ILE A 24 0.56 -6.68 -9.30
CA ILE A 24 -0.24 -7.70 -8.61
C ILE A 24 -1.73 -7.41 -8.85
N THR A 25 -2.51 -8.42 -9.23
CA THR A 25 -3.94 -8.25 -9.48
C THR A 25 -4.73 -8.03 -8.21
N PHE A 26 -5.71 -7.13 -8.29
CA PHE A 26 -6.67 -6.89 -7.21
C PHE A 26 -7.78 -7.95 -7.28
N SER A 27 -7.51 -9.17 -6.81
CA SER A 27 -8.46 -10.29 -6.77
C SER A 27 -8.33 -11.13 -5.49
N ALA A 28 -9.35 -11.94 -5.15
CA ALA A 28 -9.29 -12.91 -4.06
C ALA A 28 -8.18 -13.97 -4.21
N ASN A 29 -7.62 -14.13 -5.42
CA ASN A 29 -6.45 -14.96 -5.68
C ASN A 29 -5.40 -14.14 -6.45
N PRO A 30 -4.73 -13.19 -5.77
CA PRO A 30 -3.86 -12.23 -6.42
C PRO A 30 -2.73 -12.96 -7.17
N GLN A 31 -2.47 -12.51 -8.40
CA GLN A 31 -1.43 -13.02 -9.27
C GLN A 31 -0.43 -11.92 -9.58
N LEU A 32 0.86 -12.28 -9.60
CA LEU A 32 1.93 -11.40 -10.05
C LEU A 32 2.08 -11.55 -11.56
N HIS A 33 1.96 -10.44 -12.29
CA HIS A 33 2.14 -10.39 -13.74
C HIS A 33 3.30 -9.45 -14.08
N LYS A 34 4.22 -9.93 -14.93
CA LYS A 34 5.15 -9.05 -15.62
C LYS A 34 4.39 -8.33 -16.72
N VAL A 35 4.43 -7.01 -16.72
CA VAL A 35 3.81 -6.18 -17.76
C VAL A 35 4.52 -6.40 -19.08
N GLU A 36 3.74 -6.79 -20.10
CA GLU A 36 4.25 -7.01 -21.45
C GLU A 36 3.90 -5.84 -22.39
N GLY A 37 4.68 -5.69 -23.45
CA GLY A 37 4.50 -4.65 -24.47
C GLY A 37 5.73 -3.78 -24.67
N ASN A 38 5.90 -3.30 -25.90
CA ASN A 38 7.02 -2.46 -26.33
C ASN A 38 6.66 -0.97 -26.35
N SER A 39 5.37 -0.64 -26.38
CA SER A 39 4.87 0.73 -26.33
C SER A 39 4.06 1.01 -25.06
N LEU A 40 3.96 2.28 -24.66
CA LEU A 40 3.09 2.68 -23.55
C LEU A 40 1.64 2.25 -23.79
N LEU A 41 1.18 2.30 -25.04
CA LEU A 41 -0.17 1.86 -25.41
C LEU A 41 -0.36 0.36 -25.14
N GLU A 42 0.59 -0.49 -25.55
CA GLU A 42 0.54 -1.93 -25.31
C GLU A 42 0.59 -2.26 -23.82
N LYS A 43 1.51 -1.65 -23.06
CA LYS A 43 1.59 -1.85 -21.60
C LYS A 43 0.33 -1.40 -20.88
N THR A 44 -0.26 -0.27 -21.31
CA THR A 44 -1.53 0.24 -20.78
C THR A 44 -2.67 -0.72 -21.07
N LYS A 45 -2.76 -1.25 -22.29
CA LYS A 45 -3.76 -2.26 -22.65
C LYS A 45 -3.59 -3.52 -21.82
N PHE A 46 -2.36 -4.02 -21.69
CA PHE A 46 -2.05 -5.18 -20.86
C PHE A 46 -2.64 -5.02 -19.46
N VAL A 47 -2.26 -3.95 -18.73
CA VAL A 47 -2.74 -3.73 -17.36
C VAL A 47 -4.26 -3.53 -17.28
N ARG A 48 -4.88 -2.92 -18.29
CA ARG A 48 -6.34 -2.73 -18.34
C ARG A 48 -7.12 -4.00 -18.58
N GLU A 49 -6.55 -4.94 -19.33
CA GLU A 49 -7.21 -6.17 -19.75
C GLU A 49 -6.94 -7.33 -18.79
N ILE A 50 -5.97 -7.19 -17.87
CA ILE A 50 -5.77 -8.16 -16.79
C ILE A 50 -7.04 -8.31 -15.95
N GLU A 51 -7.43 -9.56 -15.71
CA GLU A 51 -8.57 -9.88 -14.86
C GLU A 51 -8.31 -9.46 -13.41
N TRP A 52 -9.23 -8.66 -12.87
CA TRP A 52 -9.25 -8.27 -11.46
C TRP A 52 -10.60 -8.67 -10.86
N GLY A 53 -10.58 -9.13 -9.61
CA GLY A 53 -11.70 -9.82 -8.98
C GLY A 53 -12.63 -8.94 -8.14
N GLY A 54 -12.41 -7.62 -8.12
CA GLY A 54 -13.22 -6.66 -7.34
C GLY A 54 -12.98 -6.68 -5.83
N ASN A 55 -12.08 -7.52 -5.33
CA ASN A 55 -11.66 -7.62 -3.93
C ASN A 55 -10.20 -8.08 -3.87
N THR A 56 -9.57 -8.14 -2.70
CA THR A 56 -8.20 -8.68 -2.57
C THR A 56 -7.98 -9.36 -1.23
N ASP A 57 -7.22 -10.44 -1.25
CA ASP A 57 -6.68 -11.09 -0.06
C ASP A 57 -5.21 -10.68 0.12
N PHE A 58 -4.97 -9.77 1.06
CA PHE A 58 -3.63 -9.27 1.34
C PHE A 58 -2.70 -10.35 1.93
N GLN A 59 -3.19 -11.44 2.53
CA GLN A 59 -2.30 -12.48 3.05
C GLN A 59 -1.62 -13.13 1.85
N ARG A 60 -2.43 -13.41 0.82
CA ARG A 60 -1.96 -13.99 -0.44
C ARG A 60 -1.07 -13.04 -1.21
N VAL A 61 -1.31 -11.73 -1.19
CA VAL A 61 -0.38 -10.75 -1.79
C VAL A 61 1.02 -10.91 -1.20
N PHE A 62 1.13 -10.96 0.13
CA PHE A 62 2.41 -11.14 0.82
C PHE A 62 3.01 -12.53 0.59
N ASP A 63 2.17 -13.57 0.52
CA ASP A 63 2.63 -14.91 0.17
C ASP A 63 3.25 -14.94 -1.23
N ARG A 64 2.64 -14.28 -2.23
CA ARG A 64 3.23 -14.17 -3.60
C ARG A 64 4.57 -13.46 -3.60
N ILE A 65 4.69 -12.37 -2.85
CA ILE A 65 5.96 -11.62 -2.72
C ILE A 65 7.02 -12.53 -2.08
N LEU A 66 6.66 -13.23 -1.00
CA LEU A 66 7.57 -14.13 -0.31
C LEU A 66 7.97 -15.33 -1.19
N GLU A 67 7.05 -15.85 -2.01
CA GLU A 67 7.34 -16.89 -3.01
C GLU A 67 8.43 -16.45 -3.98
N VAL A 68 8.31 -15.25 -4.56
CA VAL A 68 9.34 -14.69 -5.46
C VAL A 68 10.66 -14.49 -4.72
N ALA A 69 10.61 -13.95 -3.51
CA ALA A 69 11.80 -13.69 -2.72
C ALA A 69 12.59 -14.97 -2.40
N VAL A 70 11.89 -16.00 -1.94
CA VAL A 70 12.48 -17.31 -1.63
C VAL A 70 12.98 -18.01 -2.89
N ALA A 71 12.20 -18.00 -3.98
CA ALA A 71 12.60 -18.63 -5.24
C ALA A 71 13.83 -17.93 -5.87
N GLY A 72 13.92 -16.61 -5.74
CA GLY A 72 15.04 -15.80 -6.21
C GLY A 72 16.23 -15.76 -5.24
N ASN A 73 16.12 -16.36 -4.05
CA ASN A 73 17.10 -16.24 -2.96
C ASN A 73 17.53 -14.78 -2.71
N LEU A 74 16.54 -13.89 -2.62
CA LEU A 74 16.77 -12.45 -2.48
C LEU A 74 17.35 -12.14 -1.10
N ASN A 75 18.25 -11.16 -1.07
CA ASN A 75 18.67 -10.57 0.19
C ASN A 75 17.68 -9.46 0.63
N GLU A 76 17.84 -8.96 1.85
CA GLU A 76 17.02 -7.88 2.42
C GLU A 76 16.99 -6.61 1.56
N ASP A 77 18.11 -6.25 0.93
CA ASP A 77 18.20 -5.01 0.13
C ASP A 77 17.47 -5.17 -1.21
N GLN A 78 17.33 -6.40 -1.70
CA GLN A 78 16.55 -6.75 -2.89
C GLN A 78 15.07 -6.95 -2.59
N MET A 79 14.63 -6.91 -1.33
CA MET A 79 13.22 -7.00 -0.99
C MET A 79 12.50 -5.69 -1.29
N ILE A 80 11.25 -5.80 -1.78
CA ILE A 80 10.39 -4.63 -1.86
C ILE A 80 10.13 -4.07 -0.47
N LYS A 81 10.23 -2.75 -0.35
CA LYS A 81 9.95 -2.04 0.89
C LYS A 81 8.48 -1.67 1.01
N LYS A 82 7.80 -1.43 -0.12
CA LYS A 82 6.44 -0.90 -0.18
C LYS A 82 5.63 -1.54 -1.29
N VAL A 83 4.35 -1.81 -1.03
CA VAL A 83 3.34 -2.21 -2.02
C VAL A 83 2.26 -1.15 -2.10
N PHE A 84 1.98 -0.69 -3.32
CA PHE A 84 0.95 0.32 -3.57
C PHE A 84 -0.35 -0.32 -4.00
N VAL A 85 -1.42 0.12 -3.36
CA VAL A 85 -2.79 -0.25 -3.74
C VAL A 85 -3.49 1.03 -4.20
N PHE A 86 -3.50 1.25 -5.51
CA PHE A 86 -4.19 2.39 -6.13
C PHE A 86 -5.67 2.03 -6.35
N SER A 87 -6.58 2.73 -5.68
CA SER A 87 -8.03 2.48 -5.76
C SER A 87 -8.82 3.78 -5.94
N ASP A 88 -9.97 3.70 -6.62
CA ASP A 88 -10.99 4.76 -6.68
C ASP A 88 -12.23 4.47 -5.79
N MET A 89 -12.18 3.38 -5.01
CA MET A 89 -13.24 2.93 -4.10
C MET A 89 -13.07 3.49 -2.68
N GLU A 90 -14.19 3.67 -1.96
CA GLU A 90 -14.16 3.78 -0.50
C GLU A 90 -13.74 2.43 0.09
N PHE A 91 -12.83 2.49 1.08
CA PHE A 91 -12.11 1.33 1.64
C PHE A 91 -12.88 0.62 2.75
N ASP A 92 -14.21 0.66 2.73
CA ASP A 92 -15.07 0.10 3.78
C ASP A 92 -15.39 -1.40 3.60
N GLN A 93 -14.95 -2.04 2.51
CA GLN A 93 -15.21 -3.47 2.24
C GLN A 93 -14.05 -4.29 1.64
N ALA A 94 -12.78 -3.92 1.90
CA ALA A 94 -11.65 -4.75 1.48
C ALA A 94 -11.30 -5.91 2.44
N SER A 95 -12.15 -6.18 3.45
CA SER A 95 -12.08 -7.38 4.28
C SER A 95 -13.42 -8.11 4.20
N GLY A 96 -13.45 -9.33 3.64
CA GLY A 96 -14.64 -10.16 3.59
C GLY A 96 -15.16 -10.45 4.99
N HIS A 97 -16.21 -9.76 5.40
CA HIS A 97 -16.85 -9.93 6.70
C HIS A 97 -18.17 -10.69 6.51
N SER A 98 -18.09 -12.00 6.24
CA SER A 98 -19.24 -12.88 6.44
C SER A 98 -19.21 -13.33 7.90
N ARG A 99 -20.10 -12.74 8.71
CA ARG A 99 -20.42 -13.31 10.02
C ARG A 99 -20.88 -14.76 9.77
N PHE A 100 -20.32 -15.69 10.55
CA PHE A 100 -20.50 -17.15 10.50
C PHE A 100 -19.55 -17.92 9.56
N GLY A 101 -18.53 -18.53 10.18
CA GLY A 101 -17.80 -19.68 9.63
C GLY A 101 -16.42 -19.36 9.05
N ASN A 102 -15.37 -19.91 9.70
CA ASN A 102 -14.02 -20.16 9.17
C ASN A 102 -13.60 -19.37 7.91
N GLY A 103 -12.93 -18.24 8.09
CA GLY A 103 -12.37 -17.47 6.99
C GLY A 103 -11.25 -16.54 7.46
N TYR A 104 -10.04 -16.79 6.98
CA TYR A 104 -8.87 -15.92 7.15
C TYR A 104 -9.15 -14.57 6.48
N GLY A 105 -9.05 -13.48 7.23
CA GLY A 105 -9.33 -12.13 6.74
C GLY A 105 -8.75 -11.06 7.66
N PHE A 106 -8.14 -10.05 7.04
CA PHE A 106 -7.43 -8.93 7.67
C PHE A 106 -8.25 -8.16 8.71
N GLY A 107 -8.06 -8.48 9.99
CA GLY A 107 -8.69 -7.84 11.12
C GLY A 107 -7.95 -6.58 11.56
N TYR A 108 -8.21 -5.44 10.93
CA TYR A 108 -7.92 -4.14 11.54
C TYR A 108 -9.11 -3.74 12.40
N GLY A 109 -8.96 -3.84 13.73
CA GLY A 109 -9.97 -3.45 14.70
C GLY A 109 -10.27 -1.96 14.62
N TYR A 110 -11.37 -1.58 13.97
CA TYR A 110 -12.02 -0.28 14.14
C TYR A 110 -12.66 -0.25 15.54
N ASN A 111 -11.99 0.35 16.52
CA ASN A 111 -12.65 0.73 17.78
C ASN A 111 -13.51 1.97 17.53
N GLY A 112 -14.73 1.75 17.05
CA GLY A 112 -15.79 2.76 17.08
C GLY A 112 -16.09 3.15 18.53
N TYR A 113 -16.19 4.47 18.77
CA TYR A 113 -16.52 5.08 20.05
C TYR A 113 -17.68 4.36 20.77
N GLY A 114 -17.35 3.66 21.85
CA GLY A 114 -18.29 2.93 22.68
C GLY A 114 -17.77 2.75 24.10
N ASN A 115 -18.15 3.68 24.97
CA ASN A 115 -18.25 3.57 26.43
C ASN A 115 -17.00 3.08 27.20
N PHE A 116 -16.14 4.04 27.60
CA PHE A 116 -15.16 3.84 28.66
C PHE A 116 -15.88 3.70 30.00
N ASN A 117 -15.97 2.47 30.52
CA ASN A 117 -16.01 2.17 31.94
C ASN A 117 -15.92 0.64 32.16
N SER A 118 -14.72 0.11 32.36
CA SER A 118 -14.51 -0.98 33.32
C SER A 118 -13.02 -1.27 33.51
N HIS A 119 -12.57 -1.16 34.76
CA HIS A 119 -11.27 -1.63 35.22
C HIS A 119 -11.29 -3.17 35.24
N ASN A 120 -10.87 -3.80 34.15
CA ASN A 120 -10.30 -5.16 34.09
C ASN A 120 -10.02 -5.52 32.63
N ASP A 121 -8.78 -5.31 32.18
CA ASP A 121 -8.33 -5.80 30.87
C ASP A 121 -8.09 -7.32 30.95
N THR A 122 -9.16 -8.09 30.81
CA THR A 122 -9.10 -9.53 30.57
C THR A 122 -9.26 -9.82 29.07
N ARG A 123 -8.41 -9.23 28.22
CA ARG A 123 -8.30 -9.67 26.82
C ARG A 123 -7.56 -11.01 26.74
N PRO A 124 -8.10 -12.04 26.05
CA PRO A 124 -7.40 -13.30 25.85
C PRO A 124 -6.09 -13.09 25.08
N LYS A 125 -5.02 -13.72 25.55
CA LYS A 125 -3.63 -13.60 25.07
C LYS A 125 -3.35 -14.25 23.69
N GLY A 126 -4.30 -14.27 22.75
CA GLY A 126 -4.27 -15.30 21.69
C GLY A 126 -4.94 -15.01 20.34
N TRP A 127 -5.13 -13.76 19.91
CA TRP A 127 -5.48 -13.50 18.51
C TRP A 127 -4.36 -12.71 17.84
N GLU A 128 -3.53 -13.41 17.06
CA GLU A 128 -2.50 -12.81 16.21
C GLU A 128 -3.21 -11.99 15.12
N THR A 129 -2.77 -10.75 14.91
CA THR A 129 -3.23 -9.92 13.80
C THR A 129 -2.68 -10.47 12.48
N ASP A 130 -3.36 -10.19 11.38
CA ASP A 130 -2.89 -10.62 10.06
C ASP A 130 -1.50 -10.08 9.71
N TYR A 131 -1.15 -8.90 10.22
CA TYR A 131 0.20 -8.36 10.04
C TYR A 131 1.25 -9.13 10.84
N GLU A 132 0.96 -9.54 12.07
CA GLU A 132 1.86 -10.39 12.87
C GLU A 132 2.06 -11.77 12.20
N VAL A 133 1.00 -12.36 11.64
CA VAL A 133 1.09 -13.60 10.84
C VAL A 133 2.08 -13.44 9.67
N ILE A 134 2.04 -12.30 8.98
CA ILE A 134 2.97 -11.99 7.89
C ILE A 134 4.39 -11.83 8.42
N GLN A 135 4.58 -11.08 9.51
CA GLN A 135 5.90 -10.91 10.14
C GLN A 135 6.52 -12.25 10.49
N ARG A 136 5.72 -13.18 11.02
CA ARG A 136 6.17 -14.53 11.30
C ARG A 136 6.57 -15.28 10.04
N LYS A 137 5.73 -15.28 8.98
CA LYS A 137 6.05 -15.94 7.69
C LYS A 137 7.36 -15.42 7.10
N PHE A 138 7.60 -14.12 7.12
CA PHE A 138 8.82 -13.49 6.62
C PHE A 138 10.03 -13.89 7.48
N SER A 139 9.88 -13.83 8.81
CA SER A 139 10.94 -14.19 9.77
C SER A 139 11.34 -15.66 9.64
N GLU A 140 10.39 -16.58 9.45
CA GLU A 140 10.63 -18.01 9.21
C GLU A 140 11.44 -18.27 7.94
N LYS A 141 11.39 -17.37 6.96
CA LYS A 141 12.20 -17.41 5.73
C LYS A 141 13.50 -16.63 5.83
N GLY A 142 13.82 -16.06 6.99
CA GLY A 142 15.05 -15.32 7.24
C GLY A 142 14.96 -13.82 6.98
N TYR A 143 13.77 -13.29 6.64
CA TYR A 143 13.56 -11.87 6.42
C TYR A 143 13.15 -11.16 7.71
N LYS A 144 13.93 -10.17 8.14
CA LYS A 144 13.73 -9.37 9.36
C LYS A 144 12.75 -8.24 9.15
N LYS A 145 12.67 -7.71 7.93
CA LYS A 145 11.76 -6.61 7.58
C LYS A 145 10.59 -7.13 6.77
N VAL A 146 9.42 -6.61 7.10
CA VAL A 146 8.21 -6.79 6.30
C VAL A 146 7.94 -5.48 5.59
N LEU A 147 7.52 -5.58 4.33
CA LEU A 147 7.11 -4.45 3.53
C LEU A 147 5.89 -3.71 4.14
N GLU A 148 5.77 -2.43 3.78
CA GLU A 148 4.60 -1.61 4.11
C GLU A 148 3.58 -1.65 2.96
N ILE A 149 2.29 -1.68 3.28
CA ILE A 149 1.22 -1.47 2.29
C ILE A 149 0.83 0.00 2.32
N VAL A 150 0.84 0.65 1.16
CA VAL A 150 0.34 2.00 0.98
C VAL A 150 -0.95 1.94 0.18
N PHE A 151 -2.06 2.14 0.87
CA PHE A 151 -3.36 2.30 0.23
C PHE A 151 -3.52 3.75 -0.21
N TRP A 152 -3.70 3.95 -1.51
CA TRP A 152 -3.87 5.27 -2.08
C TRP A 152 -5.23 5.39 -2.74
N ASN A 153 -6.12 6.12 -2.08
CA ASN A 153 -7.42 6.49 -2.63
C ASN A 153 -7.28 7.72 -3.54
N LEU A 154 -7.55 7.52 -4.83
CA LEU A 154 -7.38 8.52 -5.90
C LEU A 154 -8.69 9.26 -6.23
N ARG A 155 -9.78 9.02 -5.50
CA ARG A 155 -11.05 9.73 -5.72
C ARG A 155 -10.86 11.22 -5.49
N ASN A 156 -11.48 12.03 -6.37
CA ASN A 156 -11.52 13.48 -6.26
C ASN A 156 -12.36 13.89 -5.04
N SER A 157 -11.73 13.96 -3.88
CA SER A 157 -12.28 14.60 -2.69
C SER A 157 -11.35 15.73 -2.27
N LEU A 158 -11.87 16.70 -1.51
CA LEU A 158 -11.11 17.78 -0.86
C LEU A 158 -10.14 17.25 0.23
N ALA A 159 -9.67 16.01 0.09
CA ALA A 159 -8.97 15.29 1.14
C ALA A 159 -7.57 15.86 1.34
N THR A 160 -7.37 16.39 2.53
CA THR A 160 -6.06 16.56 3.15
C THR A 160 -5.38 15.18 3.18
N PRO A 161 -4.12 15.05 2.75
CA PRO A 161 -3.41 13.79 2.86
C PRO A 161 -3.23 13.46 4.34
N VAL A 162 -3.95 12.46 4.86
CA VAL A 162 -3.75 11.99 6.23
C VAL A 162 -3.06 10.63 6.18
N THR A 163 -1.77 10.61 6.51
CA THR A 163 -1.04 9.37 6.74
C THR A 163 -1.50 8.79 8.08
N ALA A 164 -2.48 7.90 8.05
CA ALA A 164 -2.71 7.02 9.19
C ALA A 164 -1.63 5.94 9.16
N LYS A 165 -0.64 6.02 10.04
CA LYS A 165 0.38 4.98 10.22
C LYS A 165 -0.12 3.97 11.23
N GLN A 166 -0.49 2.78 10.75
CA GLN A 166 -0.56 1.57 11.57
C GLN A 166 0.66 0.71 11.21
N SER A 167 1.09 -0.18 12.10
CA SER A 167 2.27 -1.02 11.83
C SER A 167 2.09 -1.76 10.49
N GLY A 168 2.96 -1.47 9.52
CA GLY A 168 2.93 -2.08 8.19
C GLY A 168 1.90 -1.52 7.20
N VAL A 169 1.10 -0.51 7.56
CA VAL A 169 0.09 0.09 6.67
C VAL A 169 0.10 1.62 6.74
N ALA A 170 0.09 2.24 5.57
CA ALA A 170 -0.18 3.67 5.39
C ALA A 170 -1.40 3.87 4.51
N LEU A 171 -2.27 4.81 4.91
CA LEU A 171 -3.38 5.29 4.10
C LEU A 171 -3.02 6.67 3.51
N VAL A 172 -3.30 6.87 2.23
CA VAL A 172 -3.11 8.13 1.50
C VAL A 172 -4.40 8.44 0.74
N SER A 173 -4.89 9.66 0.87
CA SER A 173 -6.11 10.13 0.22
C SER A 173 -5.86 11.38 -0.61
N GLY A 174 -6.52 11.45 -1.77
CA GLY A 174 -6.46 12.58 -2.69
C GLY A 174 -5.49 12.34 -3.85
N TYR A 175 -5.58 13.19 -4.86
CA TYR A 175 -4.69 13.16 -6.03
C TYR A 175 -4.20 14.58 -6.33
N SER A 176 -2.88 14.78 -6.27
CA SER A 176 -2.23 15.99 -6.80
C SER A 176 -0.90 15.60 -7.45
N LYS A 177 -0.52 16.31 -8.53
CA LYS A 177 0.77 16.07 -9.21
C LYS A 177 1.95 16.22 -8.24
N ASN A 178 1.88 17.22 -7.36
CA ASN A 178 2.91 17.48 -6.36
C ASN A 178 3.01 16.34 -5.36
N MET A 179 1.90 15.71 -4.96
CA MET A 179 1.95 14.58 -4.03
C MET A 179 2.67 13.37 -4.61
N VAL A 180 2.48 13.07 -5.90
CA VAL A 180 3.24 12.01 -6.58
C VAL A 180 4.74 12.36 -6.63
N THR A 181 5.09 13.62 -6.88
CA THR A 181 6.49 14.05 -6.88
C THR A 181 7.13 13.95 -5.50
N VAL A 182 6.47 14.46 -4.46
CA VAL A 182 6.94 14.35 -3.06
C VAL A 182 7.07 12.88 -2.68
N PHE A 183 6.07 12.07 -3.04
CA PHE A 183 6.08 10.63 -2.80
C PHE A 183 7.32 9.95 -3.40
N LEU A 184 7.62 10.22 -4.66
CA LEU A 184 8.76 9.62 -5.36
C LEU A 184 10.12 10.11 -4.82
N LYS A 185 10.20 11.34 -4.29
CA LYS A 185 11.43 11.91 -3.73
C LYS A 185 11.73 11.45 -2.32
N GLU A 186 10.69 11.31 -1.50
CA GLU A 186 10.81 11.07 -0.05
C GLU A 186 10.64 9.59 0.33
N ASP A 187 11.05 8.68 -0.57
CA ASP A 187 10.94 7.22 -0.43
C ASP A 187 9.54 6.78 0.03
N GLY A 188 8.50 7.46 -0.44
CA GLY A 188 7.11 7.19 -0.12
C GLY A 188 6.62 7.61 1.27
N LEU A 189 7.32 8.51 1.95
CA LEU A 189 6.80 9.24 3.11
C LEU A 189 6.05 10.47 2.60
N VAL A 190 4.72 10.39 2.57
CA VAL A 190 3.87 11.55 2.33
C VAL A 190 3.15 11.85 3.62
N ASN A 191 3.59 12.88 4.34
CA ASN A 191 2.88 13.50 5.44
C ASN A 191 2.55 14.97 5.08
N PRO A 192 1.57 15.62 5.73
CA PRO A 192 1.22 17.01 5.45
C PRO A 192 2.39 17.99 5.53
N GLU A 193 3.31 17.79 6.47
CA GLU A 193 4.46 18.66 6.74
C GLU A 193 5.46 18.60 5.58
N THR A 194 5.87 17.42 5.16
CA THR A 194 6.76 17.19 4.01
C THR A 194 6.14 17.70 2.70
N VAL A 195 4.83 17.56 2.53
CA VAL A 195 4.11 18.14 1.37
C VAL A 195 4.14 19.67 1.43
N MET A 196 3.93 20.26 2.61
CA MET A 196 4.01 21.70 2.82
C MET A 196 5.44 22.20 2.57
N GLU A 197 6.45 21.58 3.19
CA GLU A 197 7.88 21.87 3.01
C GLU A 197 8.26 21.86 1.53
N HIS A 198 7.86 20.84 0.78
CA HIS A 198 8.09 20.78 -0.66
C HIS A 198 7.36 21.88 -1.43
N ALA A 199 6.13 22.21 -1.05
CA ALA A 199 5.36 23.27 -1.71
C ALA A 199 5.99 24.65 -1.50
N ILE A 200 6.67 24.87 -0.37
CA ILE A 200 7.34 26.13 -0.02
C ILE A 200 8.86 26.11 -0.25
N ALA A 201 9.43 25.01 -0.74
CA ALA A 201 10.86 24.90 -1.05
C ALA A 201 11.27 25.60 -2.36
N GLY A 202 10.32 26.12 -3.13
CA GLY A 202 10.57 26.84 -4.38
C GLY A 202 11.35 28.14 -4.16
N GLU A 203 12.17 28.54 -5.16
CA GLU A 203 12.97 29.78 -5.12
C GLU A 203 12.11 31.03 -4.88
N GLU A 204 10.83 30.98 -5.29
CA GLU A 204 9.85 32.05 -5.07
C GLU A 204 9.53 32.31 -3.60
N TYR A 205 9.65 31.30 -2.74
CA TYR A 205 9.36 31.39 -1.31
C TYR A 205 10.61 31.68 -0.45
N GLN A 206 11.81 31.54 -1.00
CA GLN A 206 13.07 31.86 -0.30
C GLN A 206 13.20 33.34 0.09
N LYS A 207 12.39 34.22 -0.54
CA LYS A 207 12.36 35.66 -0.26
C LYS A 207 11.38 36.04 0.85
N LEU A 208 10.60 35.09 1.38
CA LEU A 208 9.68 35.35 2.47
C LEU A 208 10.45 35.46 3.78
N VAL A 209 10.27 36.61 4.44
CA VAL A 209 10.83 36.87 5.77
C VAL A 209 9.66 36.81 6.74
N VAL A 210 9.75 35.91 7.72
CA VAL A 210 8.79 35.85 8.82
C VAL A 210 9.20 36.92 9.82
N TYR A 211 8.28 37.85 10.12
CA TYR A 211 8.42 38.80 11.21
C TYR A 211 7.59 38.31 12.39
N ASP A 212 8.24 38.26 13.55
CA ASP A 212 7.74 37.90 14.87
C ASP A 212 7.09 39.07 15.62
#